data_AF-A0A957HBZ9-F1
#
_entry.id   AF-A0A957HBZ9-F1
#
_cell.length_a   1.000
_cell.length_b   1.000
_cell.length_c   1.000
_cell.angle_alpha   90.00
_cell.angle_beta   90.00
_cell.angle_gamma   90.00
#
_symmetry.space_group_name_H-M   'P 1'
#
loop_
_entity.id
_entity.type
_entity.pdbx_description
1 polymer ?
#
loop_
_entity_poly.entity_id
_entity_poly.type
_entity_poly.pdbx_seq_one_letter_code
_entity_poly.pdbx_strand_id
1 'polypeptide(L)'
;MSNINETLADRGNDYGTYLLQTATSQTLKDVMKDTPNWDRLDVDQKESLEMIALKIARIVHGNPTKVDSWVDIAGYATLVANRLQGKTDAGEEMQHKPAATVGMETSEEIKNLVDQIFGEAVRNDSMLYKIYRKS
;
A
#
# COMPACT_ATOMS: atom_id res chain seq x y z
N MET A 1 -17.51 19.35 -26.31
CA MET A 1 -16.25 18.59 -26.18
C MET A 1 -15.14 19.54 -26.57
N SER A 2 -14.14 19.76 -25.71
CA SER A 2 -12.96 20.50 -26.14
C SER A 2 -12.22 19.68 -27.20
N ASN A 3 -11.55 20.36 -28.14
CA ASN A 3 -10.67 19.65 -29.06
C ASN A 3 -9.33 19.33 -28.36
N ILE A 4 -8.58 18.38 -28.91
CA ILE A 4 -7.31 17.94 -28.31
C ILE A 4 -6.29 19.09 -28.14
N ASN A 5 -6.23 20.02 -29.08
CA ASN A 5 -5.31 21.15 -29.04
C ASN A 5 -5.65 22.13 -27.91
N GLU A 6 -6.93 22.37 -27.65
CA GLU A 6 -7.37 23.20 -26.50
C GLU A 6 -6.92 22.55 -25.19
N THR A 7 -7.13 21.24 -25.05
CA THR A 7 -6.70 20.48 -23.87
C THR A 7 -5.18 20.50 -23.70
N LEU A 8 -4.41 20.44 -24.78
CA LEU A 8 -2.96 20.50 -24.75
C LEU A 8 -2.46 21.91 -24.38
N ALA A 9 -3.10 22.96 -24.87
CA ALA A 9 -2.77 24.34 -24.51
C ALA A 9 -3.02 24.60 -23.02
N ASP A 10 -4.19 24.21 -22.50
CA ASP A 10 -4.52 24.33 -21.08
C ASP A 10 -3.52 23.57 -20.20
N ARG A 11 -3.17 22.34 -20.58
CA ARG A 11 -2.17 21.54 -19.87
C ARG A 11 -0.77 22.14 -19.94
N GLY A 12 -0.39 22.74 -21.06
CA GLY A 12 0.88 23.44 -21.20
C GLY A 12 0.98 24.63 -20.26
N ASN A 13 -0.12 25.37 -20.08
CA ASN A 13 -0.21 26.48 -19.13
C ASN A 13 -0.14 25.99 -17.67
N ASP A 14 -0.85 24.91 -17.34
CA ASP A 14 -0.92 24.39 -15.96
C ASP A 14 0.33 23.62 -15.53
N TYR A 15 0.96 22.85 -16.42
CA TYR A 15 2.00 21.87 -16.08
C TYR A 15 3.36 22.15 -16.73
N GLY A 16 3.46 23.24 -17.49
CA GLY A 16 4.67 23.58 -18.23
C GLY A 16 4.87 22.71 -19.46
N THR A 17 6.08 22.75 -20.00
CA THR A 17 6.42 21.94 -21.18
C THR A 17 6.47 20.45 -20.83
N TYR A 18 5.79 19.64 -21.65
CA TYR A 18 5.74 18.19 -21.50
C TYR A 18 7.15 17.55 -21.42
N LEU A 19 8.10 18.05 -22.21
CA LEU A 19 9.47 17.51 -22.21
C LEU A 19 10.19 17.71 -20.87
N LEU A 20 10.10 18.90 -20.26
CA LEU A 20 10.74 19.16 -18.98
C LEU A 20 10.08 18.37 -17.85
N GLN A 21 8.74 18.34 -17.84
CA GLN A 21 7.97 17.56 -16.88
C GLN A 21 8.34 16.08 -16.94
N THR A 22 8.34 15.50 -18.15
CA THR A 22 8.64 14.07 -18.33
C THR A 22 10.08 13.75 -17.96
N ALA A 23 11.05 14.56 -18.38
CA ALA A 23 12.45 14.39 -18.01
C ALA A 23 12.63 14.35 -16.49
N THR A 24 12.13 15.35 -15.76
CA THR A 24 12.22 15.36 -14.29
C THR A 24 11.47 14.20 -13.64
N SER A 25 10.26 13.87 -14.12
CA SER A 25 9.51 12.74 -13.56
C SER A 25 10.24 11.40 -13.75
N GLN A 26 10.87 11.17 -14.91
CA GLN A 26 11.62 9.94 -15.17
C GLN A 26 12.89 9.90 -14.32
N THR A 27 13.64 11.01 -14.22
CA THR A 27 14.81 11.08 -13.34
C THR A 27 14.48 10.76 -11.88
N LEU A 28 13.37 11.29 -11.35
CA LEU A 28 12.92 10.97 -9.99
C LEU A 28 12.55 9.48 -9.86
N LYS A 29 11.91 8.89 -10.87
CA LYS A 29 11.59 7.46 -10.90
C LYS A 29 12.85 6.61 -10.93
N ASP A 30 13.86 6.99 -11.71
CA ASP A 30 15.13 6.27 -11.79
C ASP A 30 15.84 6.28 -10.43
N VAL A 31 15.86 7.42 -9.75
CA VAL A 31 16.41 7.53 -8.38
C VAL A 31 15.68 6.61 -7.40
N MET A 32 14.36 6.49 -7.47
CA MET A 32 13.60 5.58 -6.61
C MET A 32 13.88 4.10 -6.93
N LYS A 33 13.98 3.78 -8.23
CA LYS A 33 14.26 2.44 -8.75
C LYS A 33 15.66 1.93 -8.40
N ASP A 34 16.63 2.83 -8.28
CA ASP A 34 18.01 2.51 -7.90
C ASP A 34 18.18 2.23 -6.39
N THR A 35 17.10 2.20 -5.61
CA THR A 35 17.17 1.91 -4.17
C THR A 35 16.99 0.42 -3.86
N PRO A 36 17.68 -0.13 -2.83
CA PRO A 36 17.60 -1.56 -2.50
C PRO A 36 16.20 -2.07 -2.11
N ASN A 37 15.31 -1.17 -1.69
CA ASN A 37 13.96 -1.54 -1.29
C ASN A 37 12.95 -1.50 -2.43
N TRP A 38 13.30 -0.99 -3.62
CA TRP A 38 12.37 -0.86 -4.73
C TRP A 38 11.72 -2.20 -5.10
N ASP A 39 12.51 -3.26 -5.20
CA ASP A 39 12.00 -4.58 -5.58
C ASP A 39 11.09 -5.21 -4.54
N ARG A 40 11.14 -4.73 -3.29
CA ARG A 40 10.30 -5.20 -2.18
C ARG A 40 8.94 -4.51 -2.10
N LEU A 41 8.74 -3.45 -2.88
CA LEU A 41 7.49 -2.72 -2.90
C LEU A 41 6.41 -3.48 -3.68
N ASP A 42 5.20 -3.46 -3.15
CA ASP A 42 4.00 -3.94 -3.84
C ASP A 42 3.69 -3.04 -5.06
N VAL A 43 2.87 -3.54 -5.98
CA VAL A 43 2.53 -2.85 -7.23
C VAL A 43 1.88 -1.47 -7.00
N ASP A 44 1.00 -1.35 -5.99
CA ASP A 44 0.34 -0.09 -5.63
C ASP A 44 1.30 0.91 -4.99
N GLN A 45 2.27 0.43 -4.21
CA GLN A 45 3.31 1.28 -3.62
C GLN A 45 4.22 1.87 -4.70
N LYS A 46 4.64 1.05 -5.68
CA LYS A 46 5.43 1.51 -6.83
C LYS A 46 4.66 2.55 -7.64
N GLU A 47 3.43 2.25 -8.03
CA GLU A 47 2.57 3.16 -8.80
C GLU A 47 2.35 4.49 -8.07
N SER A 48 2.03 4.45 -6.77
CA SER A 48 1.84 5.68 -5.99
C SER A 48 3.10 6.54 -5.92
N LEU A 49 4.28 5.94 -5.74
CA LEU A 49 5.56 6.67 -5.76
C LEU A 49 5.82 7.29 -7.15
N GLU A 50 5.59 6.52 -8.22
CA GLU A 50 5.76 7.02 -9.58
C GLU A 50 4.79 8.16 -9.93
N MET A 51 3.55 8.10 -9.45
CA MET A 51 2.55 9.14 -9.64
C MET A 51 2.86 10.39 -8.82
N ILE A 52 3.33 10.24 -7.58
CA ILE A 52 3.83 11.36 -6.77
C ILE A 52 4.99 12.07 -7.48
N ALA A 53 5.96 11.33 -8.04
CA ALA A 53 7.06 11.90 -8.81
C ALA A 53 6.56 12.72 -10.02
N LEU A 54 5.53 12.23 -10.72
CA LEU A 54 4.90 12.97 -11.82
C LEU A 54 4.24 14.27 -11.34
N LYS A 55 3.56 14.26 -10.18
CA LYS A 55 2.93 15.46 -9.62
C LYS A 55 3.97 16.48 -9.14
N ILE A 56 5.07 16.02 -8.53
CA ILE A 56 6.21 16.88 -8.21
C ILE A 56 6.74 17.57 -9.47
N ALA A 57 6.93 16.82 -10.56
CA ALA A 57 7.39 17.38 -11.84
C ALA A 57 6.42 18.44 -12.40
N ARG A 58 5.10 18.26 -12.25
CA ARG A 58 4.07 19.26 -12.63
C ARG A 58 4.18 20.54 -11.82
N ILE A 59 4.46 20.43 -10.52
CA ILE A 59 4.55 21.57 -9.62
C ILE A 59 5.80 22.41 -9.92
N VAL A 60 6.94 21.76 -10.15
CA VAL A 60 8.22 22.48 -10.33
C VAL A 60 8.38 23.10 -11.72
N HIS A 61 7.72 22.55 -12.75
CA HIS A 61 7.79 23.08 -14.13
C HIS A 61 6.54 23.84 -14.58
N GLY A 62 5.44 23.71 -13.85
CA GLY A 62 4.16 24.31 -14.15
C GLY A 62 3.71 25.34 -13.12
N ASN A 63 2.41 25.38 -12.87
CA ASN A 63 1.79 26.27 -11.89
C ASN A 63 1.85 25.63 -10.48
N PRO A 64 2.70 26.13 -9.55
CA PRO A 64 2.82 25.55 -8.22
C PRO A 64 1.58 25.79 -7.35
N THR A 65 0.68 26.70 -7.75
CA THR A 65 -0.57 27.00 -7.03
C THR A 65 -1.74 26.13 -7.49
N LYS A 66 -1.53 25.21 -8.44
CA LYS A 66 -2.53 24.23 -8.86
C LYS A 66 -2.77 23.20 -7.74
N VAL A 67 -3.79 23.47 -6.92
CA VAL A 67 -4.17 22.67 -5.74
C VAL A 67 -4.31 21.18 -6.06
N ASP A 68 -4.88 20.82 -7.22
CA ASP A 68 -5.08 19.43 -7.65
C ASP A 68 -3.80 18.59 -7.58
N SER A 69 -2.64 19.15 -7.96
CA SER A 69 -1.37 18.40 -7.93
C SER A 69 -0.95 18.05 -6.50
N TRP A 70 -1.22 18.92 -5.53
CA TRP A 70 -0.94 18.67 -4.11
C TRP A 70 -1.93 17.68 -3.50
N VAL A 71 -3.21 17.81 -3.85
CA VAL A 71 -4.26 16.87 -3.44
C VAL A 71 -3.99 15.47 -3.97
N ASP A 72 -3.56 15.34 -5.23
CA ASP A 72 -3.19 14.06 -5.82
C ASP A 72 -2.03 13.40 -5.06
N ILE A 73 -0.99 14.16 -4.70
CA ILE A 73 0.15 13.65 -3.90
C ILE A 73 -0.35 13.08 -2.57
N ALA A 74 -1.18 13.84 -1.85
CA ALA A 74 -1.77 13.38 -0.60
C ALA A 74 -2.62 12.12 -0.82
N GLY A 75 -3.45 12.11 -1.87
CA GLY A 75 -4.32 10.98 -2.22
C GLY A 75 -3.55 9.68 -2.45
N TYR A 76 -2.52 9.68 -3.29
CA TYR A 76 -1.72 8.48 -3.56
C TYR A 76 -1.04 7.94 -2.31
N ALA A 77 -0.51 8.82 -1.45
CA ALA A 77 0.09 8.42 -0.18
C ALA A 77 -0.96 7.85 0.79
N THR A 78 -2.13 8.48 0.86
CA THR A 78 -3.25 8.04 1.70
C THR A 78 -3.77 6.66 1.29
N LEU A 79 -3.92 6.38 -0.01
CA LEU A 79 -4.38 5.07 -0.48
C LEU A 79 -3.44 3.95 -0.03
N VAL A 80 -2.13 4.12 -0.18
CA VAL A 80 -1.13 3.15 0.29
C VAL A 80 -1.18 2.98 1.81
N ALA A 81 -1.26 4.09 2.55
CA ALA A 81 -1.30 4.05 4.02
C ALA A 81 -2.57 3.35 4.53
N ASN A 82 -3.73 3.62 3.93
CA ASN A 82 -5.00 3.00 4.28
C ASN A 82 -4.96 1.50 4.03
N ARG A 83 -4.50 1.06 2.86
CA ARG A 83 -4.33 -0.36 2.53
C ARG A 83 -3.43 -1.07 3.54
N LEU A 84 -2.27 -0.47 3.89
CA LEU A 84 -1.34 -1.02 4.88
C LEU A 84 -1.94 -1.10 6.30
N GLN A 85 -2.93 -0.27 6.60
CA GLN A 85 -3.69 -0.30 7.85
C GLN A 85 -4.93 -1.20 7.78
N GLY A 86 -5.20 -1.88 6.66
CA GLY A 86 -6.40 -2.69 6.47
C GLY A 86 -7.69 -1.88 6.32
N LYS A 87 -7.60 -0.60 5.96
CA LYS A 87 -8.76 0.28 5.67
C LYS A 87 -9.15 0.15 4.20
N THR A 88 -10.45 0.23 3.89
CA THR A 88 -10.90 0.31 2.50
C THR A 88 -10.65 1.70 1.91
N ASP A 89 -10.64 1.79 0.57
CA ASP A 89 -10.47 3.04 -0.19
C ASP A 89 -11.58 4.08 0.10
N ALA A 90 -12.72 3.66 0.64
CA ALA A 90 -13.83 4.53 1.02
C ALA A 90 -13.67 5.21 2.39
N GLY A 91 -12.56 4.96 3.12
CA GLY A 91 -12.41 5.40 4.51
C GLY A 91 -13.31 4.64 5.49
N GLU A 92 -14.04 3.64 4.99
CA GLU A 92 -14.75 2.68 5.81
C GLU A 92 -13.74 1.66 6.33
N GLU A 93 -13.75 1.42 7.65
CA GLU A 93 -13.11 0.24 8.21
C GLU A 93 -13.60 -0.97 7.39
N MET A 94 -12.67 -1.78 6.88
CA MET A 94 -13.10 -3.06 6.33
C MET A 94 -13.89 -3.76 7.42
N GLN A 95 -15.17 -4.03 7.18
CA GLN A 95 -15.84 -5.16 7.83
C GLN A 95 -15.25 -6.46 7.27
N HIS A 96 -13.91 -6.62 7.34
CA HIS A 96 -13.32 -7.93 7.18
C HIS A 96 -13.41 -8.64 8.52
N LYS A 97 -14.46 -9.46 8.60
CA LYS A 97 -14.36 -10.79 9.19
C LYS A 97 -13.00 -11.39 8.76
N PRO A 98 -12.15 -11.85 9.70
CA PRO A 98 -10.80 -12.31 9.37
C PRO A 98 -10.84 -13.35 8.24
N ALA A 99 -9.80 -13.35 7.40
CA ALA A 99 -9.58 -14.37 6.37
C ALA A 99 -9.97 -15.74 6.94
N ALA A 100 -11.00 -16.36 6.37
CA ALA A 100 -11.69 -17.55 6.85
C ALA A 100 -11.36 -17.90 8.31
N THR A 101 -12.22 -17.49 9.25
CA THR A 101 -12.51 -18.39 10.35
C THR A 101 -13.03 -19.67 9.68
N VAL A 102 -12.13 -20.62 9.39
CA VAL A 102 -12.44 -22.04 9.61
C VAL A 102 -13.14 -21.99 10.95
N GLY A 103 -14.42 -22.37 10.94
CA GLY A 103 -15.33 -22.12 12.05
C GLY A 103 -14.60 -22.34 13.35
N MET A 104 -14.75 -21.43 14.30
CA MET A 104 -14.36 -21.71 15.68
C MET A 104 -15.13 -22.95 16.09
N GLU A 105 -14.58 -24.12 15.80
CA GLU A 105 -14.60 -25.25 16.68
C GLU A 105 -14.31 -24.64 18.04
N THR A 106 -15.30 -24.77 18.91
CA THR A 106 -15.31 -24.18 20.25
C THR A 106 -13.93 -24.40 20.88
N SER A 107 -13.47 -23.51 21.77
CA SER A 107 -12.13 -23.66 22.36
C SER A 107 -11.89 -25.05 22.96
N GLU A 108 -12.97 -25.77 23.27
CA GLU A 108 -12.98 -27.15 23.73
C GLU A 108 -12.71 -28.18 22.62
N GLU A 109 -13.24 -28.01 21.41
CA GLU A 109 -12.93 -28.87 20.25
C GLU A 109 -11.48 -28.70 19.80
N ILE A 110 -10.96 -27.46 19.80
CA ILE A 110 -9.53 -27.21 19.51
C ILE A 110 -8.63 -27.84 20.59
N LYS A 111 -9.01 -27.74 21.87
CA LYS A 111 -8.28 -28.42 22.96
C LYS A 111 -8.32 -29.94 22.80
N ASN A 112 -9.48 -30.51 22.50
CA ASN A 112 -9.63 -31.95 22.31
C ASN A 112 -8.82 -32.45 21.11
N LEU A 113 -8.76 -31.68 20.03
CA LEU A 113 -7.96 -32.02 18.84
C LEU A 113 -6.47 -31.90 19.14
N VAL A 114 -6.04 -30.87 19.87
CA VAL A 114 -4.65 -30.73 20.35
C VAL A 114 -4.30 -31.89 21.30
N ASP A 115 -5.17 -32.27 22.23
CA ASP A 115 -4.94 -33.41 23.13
C ASP A 115 -4.97 -34.75 22.39
N GLN A 116 -5.72 -34.88 21.30
CA GLN A 116 -5.71 -36.08 20.47
C GLN A 116 -4.45 -36.18 19.60
N ILE A 117 -4.00 -35.06 19.03
CA ILE A 117 -2.79 -34.99 18.17
C ILE A 117 -1.51 -35.08 19.02
N PHE A 118 -1.48 -34.40 20.16
CA PHE A 118 -0.31 -34.29 21.02
C PHE A 118 -0.36 -35.24 22.23
N GLY A 119 -1.50 -35.83 22.59
CA GLY A 119 -1.60 -36.81 23.68
C GLY A 119 -0.91 -38.15 23.38
N GLU A 120 -0.75 -38.51 22.11
CA GLU A 120 0.11 -39.63 21.71
C GLU A 120 1.60 -39.24 21.68
N ALA A 121 1.92 -37.96 21.40
CA ALA A 121 3.29 -37.47 21.28
C ALA A 121 3.91 -36.99 22.61
N VAL A 122 3.10 -36.62 23.62
CA VAL A 122 3.55 -36.04 24.91
C VAL A 122 3.67 -37.10 26.03
N ARG A 123 3.64 -38.39 25.68
CA ARG A 123 4.12 -39.43 26.61
C ARG A 123 5.64 -39.48 26.74
N ASN A 124 6.40 -38.80 25.86
CA ASN A 124 7.84 -38.67 25.99
C ASN A 124 8.28 -37.19 25.83
N ASP A 125 8.97 -36.69 26.85
CA ASP A 125 9.75 -35.44 26.93
C ASP A 125 9.08 -34.08 27.27
N SER A 126 8.72 -33.98 28.55
CA SER A 126 9.13 -32.97 29.55
C SER A 126 10.05 -31.79 29.14
N MET A 127 9.58 -30.80 28.39
CA MET A 127 10.12 -29.40 28.47
C MET A 127 9.19 -28.32 27.92
N LEU A 128 8.41 -28.62 26.87
CA LEU A 128 7.59 -27.61 26.19
C LEU A 128 6.38 -27.11 27.00
N TYR A 129 5.81 -27.94 27.89
CA TYR A 129 4.61 -27.59 28.64
C TYR A 129 4.81 -26.52 29.73
N LYS A 130 6.06 -26.26 30.16
CA LYS A 130 6.36 -25.27 31.21
C LYS A 130 6.36 -23.83 30.70
N ILE A 131 6.49 -23.62 29.39
CA ILE A 131 6.57 -22.29 28.78
C ILE A 131 5.16 -21.70 28.57
N TYR A 132 4.15 -22.53 28.30
CA TYR A 132 2.79 -22.07 27.96
C TYR A 132 1.91 -21.67 29.16
N ARG A 133 2.32 -21.90 30.41
CA ARG A 133 1.49 -21.67 31.61
C ARG A 133 1.89 -20.44 32.46
N LYS A 134 2.71 -19.53 31.94
CA LYS A 134 3.20 -18.37 32.72
C LYS A 134 2.97 -16.97 32.11
N SER A 135 2.00 -16.80 31.22
CA SER A 135 1.45 -15.48 30.88
C SER A 135 -0.06 -15.51 30.89
#